data_AF-A0A8H8NI63-F1
#
_entry.id   AF-A0A8H8NI63-F1
#
_cell.length_a   1.000
_cell.length_b   1.000
_cell.length_c   1.000
_cell.angle_alpha   90.00
_cell.angle_beta   90.00
_cell.angle_gamma   90.00
#
_symmetry.space_group_name_H-M   'P 1'
#
loop_
_entity.id
_entity.type
_entity.pdbx_description
1 polymer ?
#
loop_
_entity_poly.entity_id
_entity_poly.type
_entity_poly.pdbx_seq_one_letter_code
_entity_poly.pdbx_strand_id
1 'polypeptide(L)'
;MDSTGHSPLPPPYEPGAAAPNASDNPPRWASASDPPAFDADIVPGYDTTTPSKLYKVGKLSTLPLVTIADIKAHLLLLGAFEQLKQKCEEADVVDVQKKLPPLCTEAKWPLFLERARERFYLWVAKVINARPERSGLWHEEIPPLDVLLIWHAYLLNPIQYHEDVVRMHPILDKLSEFPLYKISSQIDLETLEMLPTEEQFHYWQRTTGDCFGLPLNTTPDADTIKTPCPSCNHTNEITWVSAPDSSGKLRGFPITWEALCTKRFAEDVVLCLKNSGATLAGTLMSSSGSPDTEKGRRLTELILGAFPGVKSVTELANHFGGA
;
A
#
# COMPACT_ATOMS: atom_id res chain seq x y z
N MET A 1 -19.78 43.46 -40.04
CA MET A 1 -20.68 43.72 -38.90
C MET A 1 -20.45 42.57 -37.95
N ASP A 2 -19.46 42.75 -37.10
CA ASP A 2 -19.09 41.84 -36.02
C ASP A 2 -20.19 41.81 -34.97
N SER A 3 -20.49 40.63 -34.44
CA SER A 3 -21.23 40.48 -33.17
C SER A 3 -20.78 39.20 -32.49
N THR A 4 -19.80 39.39 -31.62
CA THR A 4 -19.32 38.47 -30.60
C THR A 4 -20.43 38.15 -29.59
N GLY A 5 -20.83 36.88 -29.48
CA GLY A 5 -21.71 36.39 -28.42
C GLY A 5 -20.93 36.18 -27.13
N HIS A 6 -20.94 37.15 -26.22
CA HIS A 6 -20.56 36.95 -24.82
C HIS A 6 -21.81 36.56 -24.03
N SER A 7 -21.78 35.40 -23.37
CA SER A 7 -22.77 35.05 -22.34
C SER A 7 -22.59 35.96 -21.11
N PRO A 8 -23.67 36.45 -20.49
CA PRO A 8 -23.58 37.35 -19.33
C PRO A 8 -23.08 36.60 -18.09
N LEU A 9 -22.20 37.24 -17.33
CA LEU A 9 -21.78 36.78 -16.01
C LEU A 9 -22.98 36.74 -15.04
N PRO A 10 -23.02 35.77 -14.10
CA PRO A 10 -24.07 35.72 -13.09
C PRO A 10 -24.01 36.95 -12.16
N PRO A 11 -25.15 37.37 -11.60
CA PRO A 11 -25.22 38.54 -10.73
C PRO A 11 -24.40 38.34 -9.44
N PRO A 12 -23.87 39.43 -8.85
CA PRO A 12 -23.17 39.34 -7.58
C PRO A 12 -24.14 38.91 -6.47
N TYR A 13 -23.71 37.97 -5.63
CA TYR A 13 -24.49 37.50 -4.49
C TYR A 13 -24.72 38.64 -3.49
N GLU A 14 -25.98 38.99 -3.27
CA GLU A 14 -26.37 39.82 -2.13
C GLU A 14 -26.27 39.01 -0.83
N PRO A 15 -25.70 39.56 0.25
CA PRO A 15 -25.65 38.88 1.55
C PRO A 15 -27.06 38.73 2.11
N GLY A 16 -27.53 37.49 2.23
CA GLY A 16 -28.79 37.17 2.89
C GLY A 16 -28.79 37.61 4.35
N ALA A 17 -29.93 38.16 4.78
CA ALA A 17 -30.18 38.65 6.13
C ALA A 17 -29.94 37.57 7.21
N ALA A 18 -29.40 38.01 8.34
CA ALA A 18 -28.90 37.20 9.45
C ALA A 18 -29.92 36.22 10.05
N ALA A 19 -29.49 34.97 10.21
CA ALA A 19 -30.05 34.03 11.19
C ALA A 19 -29.24 34.12 12.51
N PRO A 20 -29.88 34.03 13.68
CA PRO A 20 -29.21 34.30 14.95
C PRO A 20 -28.36 33.11 15.43
N ASN A 21 -27.10 33.41 15.77
CA ASN A 21 -26.17 32.65 16.61
C ASN A 21 -25.97 31.17 16.28
N ALA A 22 -25.09 30.89 15.31
CA ALA A 22 -24.23 29.71 15.33
C ALA A 22 -22.78 30.19 15.08
N SER A 23 -21.88 29.88 16.01
CA SER A 23 -20.46 30.23 15.94
C SER A 23 -19.78 29.40 14.85
N ASP A 24 -19.56 29.99 13.67
CA ASP A 24 -18.74 29.44 12.58
C ASP A 24 -17.24 29.57 12.90
N ASN A 25 -16.76 28.82 13.88
CA ASN A 25 -15.34 28.52 14.02
C ASN A 25 -15.16 26.99 13.98
N PRO A 26 -14.23 26.45 13.18
CA PRO A 26 -13.84 25.04 13.30
C PRO A 26 -13.31 24.78 14.71
N PRO A 27 -13.51 23.58 15.28
CA PRO A 27 -13.03 23.27 16.62
C PRO A 27 -11.51 23.45 16.66
N ARG A 28 -11.07 24.41 17.47
CA ARG A 28 -9.67 24.63 17.78
C ARG A 28 -9.20 23.42 18.58
N TRP A 29 -8.38 22.56 17.98
CA TRP A 29 -7.70 21.50 18.73
C TRP A 29 -6.96 22.17 19.88
N ALA A 30 -7.30 21.77 21.12
CA ALA A 30 -6.70 22.35 22.30
C ALA A 30 -5.19 22.11 22.25
N SER A 31 -4.44 23.19 22.46
CA SER A 31 -3.00 23.14 22.65
C SER A 31 -2.65 22.15 23.76
N ALA A 32 -1.55 21.42 23.58
CA ALA A 32 -0.97 20.45 24.48
C ALA A 32 -1.09 20.84 25.96
N SER A 33 -2.04 20.22 26.64
CA SER A 33 -1.97 19.93 28.07
C SER A 33 -1.87 18.42 28.18
N ASP A 34 -0.99 17.94 29.05
CA ASP A 34 -0.73 16.52 29.28
C ASP A 34 -2.05 15.73 29.33
N PRO A 35 -2.13 14.53 28.72
CA PRO A 35 -3.31 13.70 28.83
C PRO A 35 -3.62 13.51 30.32
N PRO A 36 -4.90 13.61 30.74
CA PRO A 36 -5.26 13.42 32.13
C PRO A 36 -4.74 12.04 32.57
N ALA A 37 -4.12 11.99 33.75
CA ALA A 37 -3.62 10.76 34.34
C ALA A 37 -4.75 9.72 34.34
N PHE A 38 -4.45 8.50 33.88
CA PHE A 38 -5.40 7.41 33.81
C PHE A 38 -5.80 7.03 35.25
N ASP A 39 -6.96 7.50 35.68
CA ASP A 39 -7.53 7.14 36.97
C ASP A 39 -8.14 5.74 36.86
N ALA A 40 -7.38 4.73 37.30
CA ALA A 40 -7.78 3.32 37.24
C ALA A 40 -9.07 3.04 38.03
N ASP A 41 -9.45 3.93 38.94
CA ASP A 41 -10.65 3.80 39.78
C ASP A 41 -11.93 4.32 39.09
N ILE A 42 -11.81 4.92 37.89
CA ILE A 42 -12.94 5.40 37.07
C ILE A 42 -12.99 4.64 35.75
N VAL A 43 -12.82 3.32 35.78
CA VAL A 43 -13.27 2.46 34.67
C VAL A 43 -14.75 2.15 34.94
N PRO A 44 -15.71 2.72 34.17
CA PRO A 44 -17.07 2.22 34.24
C PRO A 44 -17.02 0.74 33.96
N GLY A 45 -17.59 -0.08 34.85
CA GLY A 45 -17.64 -1.53 34.66
C GLY A 45 -18.21 -1.83 33.29
N TYR A 46 -17.35 -2.19 32.34
CA TYR A 46 -17.78 -2.56 31.01
C TYR A 46 -18.41 -3.94 31.14
N ASP A 47 -19.64 -4.07 30.65
CA ASP A 47 -20.29 -5.36 30.57
C ASP A 47 -19.45 -6.27 29.67
N THR A 48 -18.70 -7.19 30.29
CA THR A 48 -17.89 -8.20 29.59
C THR A 48 -18.75 -9.26 28.92
N THR A 49 -20.08 -9.25 29.12
CA THR A 49 -20.94 -10.11 28.34
C THR A 49 -20.92 -9.61 26.90
N THR A 50 -20.20 -10.34 26.05
CA THR A 50 -20.35 -10.23 24.59
C THR A 50 -21.84 -10.13 24.27
N PRO A 51 -22.29 -9.14 23.49
CA PRO A 51 -23.66 -9.12 23.01
C PRO A 51 -23.81 -10.30 22.04
N SER A 52 -24.11 -11.47 22.60
CA SER A 52 -24.57 -12.67 21.91
C SER A 52 -25.97 -12.48 21.31
N LYS A 53 -26.48 -11.25 21.35
CA LYS A 53 -27.80 -10.84 20.90
C LYS A 53 -27.65 -10.04 19.62
N LEU A 54 -28.40 -10.46 18.61
CA LEU A 54 -28.70 -9.70 17.40
C LEU A 54 -28.92 -8.22 17.76
N TYR A 55 -28.17 -7.31 17.15
CA TYR A 55 -28.46 -5.89 17.24
C TYR A 55 -29.28 -5.45 16.03
N LYS A 56 -30.14 -4.46 16.26
CA LYS A 56 -31.05 -3.97 15.25
C LYS A 56 -30.43 -2.79 14.51
N VAL A 57 -30.13 -2.96 13.22
CA VAL A 57 -29.74 -1.88 12.31
C VAL A 57 -30.95 -1.54 11.43
N GLY A 58 -31.66 -0.47 11.78
CA GLY A 58 -32.90 -0.10 11.13
C GLY A 58 -33.99 -1.17 11.31
N LYS A 59 -34.36 -1.86 10.23
CA LYS A 59 -35.33 -2.98 10.26
C LYS A 59 -34.67 -4.36 10.33
N LEU A 60 -33.34 -4.43 10.18
CA LEU A 60 -32.60 -5.68 10.12
C LEU A 60 -32.02 -6.01 11.49
N SER A 61 -32.12 -7.27 11.88
CA SER A 61 -31.41 -7.81 13.04
C SER A 61 -30.16 -8.51 12.52
N THR A 62 -28.98 -8.04 12.93
CA THR A 62 -27.69 -8.51 12.45
C THR A 62 -26.83 -9.03 13.59
N LEU A 63 -26.02 -10.05 13.30
CA LEU A 63 -25.00 -10.54 14.21
C LEU A 63 -23.81 -9.56 14.26
N PRO A 64 -23.00 -9.56 15.34
CA PRO A 64 -21.73 -8.84 15.40
C PRO A 64 -20.86 -9.18 14.21
N LEU A 65 -20.61 -8.18 13.37
CA LEU A 65 -19.64 -8.27 12.28
C LEU A 65 -18.21 -8.43 12.81
N VAL A 66 -17.97 -7.94 14.02
CA VAL A 66 -16.68 -8.01 14.71
C VAL A 66 -16.94 -8.45 16.15
N THR A 67 -16.18 -9.43 16.62
CA THR A 67 -16.23 -9.96 17.99
C THR A 67 -15.13 -9.34 18.86
N ILE A 68 -15.24 -9.51 20.18
CA ILE A 68 -14.16 -9.10 21.11
C ILE A 68 -12.86 -9.86 20.80
N ALA A 69 -12.95 -11.10 20.31
CA ALA A 69 -11.78 -11.88 19.92
C ALA A 69 -11.09 -11.26 18.69
N ASP A 70 -11.85 -10.80 17.69
CA ASP A 70 -11.32 -10.10 16.52
C ASP A 70 -10.58 -8.82 16.94
N ILE A 71 -11.20 -8.02 17.82
CA ILE A 71 -10.60 -6.78 18.33
C ILE A 71 -9.29 -7.08 19.07
N LYS A 72 -9.27 -8.08 19.96
CA LYS A 72 -8.06 -8.47 20.70
C LYS A 72 -6.95 -8.92 19.75
N ALA A 73 -7.27 -9.78 18.78
CA ALA A 73 -6.31 -10.27 17.80
C ALA A 73 -5.76 -9.15 16.92
N HIS A 74 -6.61 -8.21 16.50
CA HIS A 74 -6.18 -7.07 15.68
C HIS A 74 -5.36 -6.07 16.46
N LEU A 75 -5.73 -5.74 17.70
CA LEU A 75 -4.95 -4.87 18.57
C LEU A 75 -3.55 -5.46 18.85
N LEU A 76 -3.46 -6.78 19.05
CA LEU A 76 -2.17 -7.46 19.20
C LEU A 76 -1.31 -7.31 17.94
N LEU A 77 -1.89 -7.51 16.76
CA LEU A 77 -1.20 -7.31 15.49
C LEU A 77 -0.73 -5.86 15.29
N LEU A 78 -1.58 -4.87 15.62
CA LEU A 78 -1.21 -3.45 15.55
C LEU A 78 -0.10 -3.11 16.54
N GLY A 79 -0.11 -3.71 17.73
CA GLY A 79 0.99 -3.59 18.69
C GLY A 79 2.31 -4.13 18.15
N ALA A 80 2.29 -5.29 17.48
CA ALA A 80 3.47 -5.84 16.83
C ALA A 80 4.01 -4.94 15.70
N PHE A 81 3.13 -4.31 14.91
CA PHE A 81 3.54 -3.34 13.89
C PHE A 81 4.15 -2.07 14.49
N GLU A 82 3.59 -1.57 15.58
CA GLU A 82 4.15 -0.41 16.28
C GLU A 82 5.54 -0.75 16.86
N GLN A 83 5.70 -1.93 17.47
CA GLN A 83 7.00 -2.36 17.96
C GLN A 83 8.02 -2.55 16.83
N LEU A 84 7.60 -3.10 15.69
CA LEU A 84 8.44 -3.22 14.50
C LEU A 84 8.95 -1.85 14.03
N LYS A 85 8.09 -0.83 14.05
CA LYS A 85 8.46 0.53 13.71
C LYS A 85 9.50 1.10 14.69
N GLN A 86 9.28 0.93 16.00
CA GLN A 86 10.24 1.38 17.02
C GLN A 86 11.62 0.71 16.83
N LYS A 87 11.66 -0.60 16.62
CA LYS A 87 12.90 -1.34 16.32
C LYS A 87 13.59 -0.84 15.06
N CYS A 88 12.83 -0.45 14.03
CA CYS A 88 13.38 0.15 12.81
C CYS A 88 13.99 1.54 13.07
N GLU A 89 13.38 2.34 13.95
CA GLU A 89 13.88 3.68 14.30
C GLU A 89 15.15 3.60 15.17
N GLU A 90 15.24 2.58 16.03
CA GLU A 90 16.41 2.26 16.85
C GLU A 90 17.56 1.60 16.06
N ALA A 91 17.25 0.83 15.02
CA ALA A 91 18.23 0.19 14.16
C ALA A 91 19.10 1.22 13.42
N ASP A 92 20.38 0.92 13.23
CA ASP A 92 21.34 1.78 12.55
C ASP A 92 21.78 1.19 11.20
N VAL A 93 22.26 2.03 10.29
CA VAL A 93 22.83 1.56 9.03
C VAL A 93 24.17 0.89 9.32
N VAL A 94 24.29 -0.40 9.01
CA VAL A 94 25.54 -1.15 9.17
C VAL A 94 26.42 -0.88 7.95
N ASP A 95 26.95 0.33 7.88
CA ASP A 95 27.99 0.66 6.91
C ASP A 95 29.36 0.24 7.46
N VAL A 96 29.74 -1.00 7.16
CA VAL A 96 31.03 -1.59 7.51
C VAL A 96 32.21 -0.74 7.03
N GLN A 97 32.03 0.03 5.95
CA GLN A 97 33.07 0.82 5.30
C GLN A 97 33.03 2.31 5.69
N LYS A 98 32.01 2.76 6.45
CA LYS A 98 31.78 4.15 6.90
C LYS A 98 31.82 5.18 5.75
N LYS A 99 31.34 4.81 4.57
CA LYS A 99 31.28 5.68 3.39
C LYS A 99 30.03 6.56 3.38
N LEU A 100 28.97 6.16 4.06
CA LEU A 100 27.69 6.85 4.08
C LEU A 100 27.49 7.61 5.40
N PRO A 101 26.84 8.78 5.34
CA PRO A 101 26.38 9.45 6.55
C PRO A 101 25.30 8.59 7.25
N PRO A 102 25.13 8.72 8.58
CA PRO A 102 23.99 8.13 9.27
C PRO A 102 22.69 8.56 8.60
N LEU A 103 21.77 7.61 8.42
CA LEU A 103 20.46 7.93 7.86
C LEU A 103 19.70 8.82 8.86
N CYS A 104 19.01 9.86 8.38
CA CYS A 104 18.11 10.60 9.25
C CYS A 104 16.97 9.68 9.72
N THR A 105 16.49 9.88 10.95
CA THR A 105 15.45 9.05 11.56
C THR A 105 14.19 8.99 10.69
N GLU A 106 13.83 10.09 10.05
CA GLU A 106 12.65 10.21 9.18
C GLU A 106 12.76 9.35 7.91
N ALA A 107 13.97 8.99 7.48
CA ALA A 107 14.19 8.17 6.30
C ALA A 107 14.24 6.66 6.61
N LYS A 108 14.42 6.26 7.88
CA LYS A 108 14.55 4.84 8.27
C LYS A 108 13.29 4.04 7.98
N TRP A 109 12.14 4.57 8.43
CA TRP A 109 10.86 3.89 8.26
C TRP A 109 10.43 3.79 6.78
N PRO A 110 10.48 4.85 5.96
CA PRO A 110 10.23 4.72 4.52
C PRO A 110 11.14 3.71 3.83
N LEU A 111 12.45 3.72 4.13
CA LEU A 111 13.40 2.75 3.58
C LEU A 111 12.99 1.30 3.93
N PHE A 112 12.63 1.06 5.19
CA PHE A 112 12.15 -0.24 5.63
C PHE A 112 10.88 -0.68 4.89
N LEU A 113 9.90 0.22 4.75
CA LEU A 113 8.65 -0.07 4.02
C LEU A 113 8.90 -0.42 2.55
N GLU A 114 9.85 0.25 1.90
CA GLU A 114 10.21 -0.06 0.52
C GLU A 114 10.81 -1.48 0.39
N ARG A 115 11.67 -1.89 1.33
CA ARG A 115 12.21 -3.25 1.39
C ARG A 115 11.14 -4.29 1.70
N ALA A 116 10.26 -4.00 2.65
CA ALA A 116 9.12 -4.84 3.00
C ALA A 116 8.19 -5.05 1.80
N ARG A 117 7.98 -4.00 0.98
CA ARG A 117 7.19 -4.08 -0.25
C ARG A 117 7.82 -5.03 -1.28
N GLU A 118 9.14 -4.98 -1.48
CA GLU A 118 9.81 -5.93 -2.38
C GLU A 118 9.70 -7.37 -1.87
N ARG A 119 9.82 -7.58 -0.56
CA ARG A 119 9.60 -8.90 0.06
C ARG A 119 8.15 -9.37 -0.09
N PHE A 120 7.17 -8.45 -0.06
CA PHE A 120 5.79 -8.76 -0.41
C PHE A 120 5.65 -9.22 -1.86
N TYR A 121 6.22 -8.51 -2.83
CA TYR A 121 6.20 -8.96 -4.23
C TYR A 121 6.90 -10.31 -4.42
N LEU A 122 8.02 -10.54 -3.71
CA LEU A 122 8.74 -11.81 -3.72
C LEU A 122 7.87 -12.95 -3.17
N TRP A 123 7.18 -12.72 -2.06
CA TRP A 123 6.24 -13.68 -1.46
C TRP A 123 5.11 -14.03 -2.43
N VAL A 124 4.47 -13.05 -3.04
CA VAL A 124 3.41 -13.28 -4.04
C VAL A 124 3.96 -14.09 -5.22
N ALA A 125 5.13 -13.71 -5.74
CA ALA A 125 5.71 -14.32 -6.93
C ALA A 125 6.27 -15.74 -6.71
N LYS A 126 6.82 -16.03 -5.52
CA LYS A 126 7.53 -17.28 -5.25
C LYS A 126 6.72 -18.26 -4.41
N VAL A 127 5.87 -17.77 -3.51
CA VAL A 127 5.07 -18.62 -2.63
C VAL A 127 3.67 -18.81 -3.20
N ILE A 128 2.96 -17.72 -3.48
CA ILE A 128 1.55 -17.80 -3.88
C ILE A 128 1.41 -18.25 -5.34
N ASN A 129 2.17 -17.66 -6.26
CA ASN A 129 2.18 -18.03 -7.68
C ASN A 129 2.72 -19.44 -7.94
N ALA A 130 3.52 -20.02 -7.04
CA ALA A 130 4.04 -21.37 -7.21
C ALA A 130 2.97 -22.46 -6.98
N ARG A 131 1.77 -22.10 -6.50
CA ARG A 131 0.69 -23.03 -6.15
C ARG A 131 -0.69 -22.60 -6.69
N PRO A 132 -0.85 -22.44 -8.00
CA PRO A 132 -2.06 -21.87 -8.60
C PRO A 132 -3.36 -22.60 -8.25
N GLU A 133 -3.29 -23.90 -7.94
CA GLU A 133 -4.44 -24.74 -7.62
C GLU A 133 -4.89 -24.68 -6.15
N ARG A 134 -4.12 -24.01 -5.26
CA ARG A 134 -4.39 -24.01 -3.81
C ARG A 134 -5.05 -22.72 -3.34
N SER A 135 -6.19 -22.86 -2.67
CA SER A 135 -6.86 -21.77 -1.96
C SER A 135 -6.44 -21.68 -0.49
N GLY A 136 -6.50 -20.47 0.06
CA GLY A 136 -6.13 -20.11 1.42
C GLY A 136 -4.61 -20.00 1.62
N LEU A 137 -4.23 -19.40 2.75
CA LEU A 137 -2.85 -19.36 3.22
C LEU A 137 -2.59 -20.47 4.23
N TRP A 138 -1.63 -21.35 3.93
CA TRP A 138 -1.23 -22.44 4.83
C TRP A 138 -0.28 -21.91 5.91
N HIS A 139 -0.05 -22.71 6.94
CA HIS A 139 0.66 -22.23 8.13
C HIS A 139 2.11 -21.89 7.82
N GLU A 140 2.80 -22.75 7.09
CA GLU A 140 4.19 -22.60 6.65
C GLU A 140 4.42 -21.47 5.63
N GLU A 141 3.35 -20.96 5.02
CA GLU A 141 3.38 -19.92 3.99
C GLU A 141 3.15 -18.51 4.55
N ILE A 142 2.83 -18.42 5.84
CA ILE A 142 2.68 -17.13 6.53
C ILE A 142 4.04 -16.42 6.46
N PRO A 143 4.10 -15.24 5.82
CA PRO A 143 5.35 -14.55 5.63
C PRO A 143 5.77 -13.79 6.91
N PRO A 144 6.98 -13.23 6.93
CA PRO A 144 7.44 -12.43 8.06
C PRO A 144 6.60 -11.16 8.29
N LEU A 145 6.72 -10.57 9.48
CA LEU A 145 5.87 -9.48 9.96
C LEU A 145 5.89 -8.23 9.06
N ASP A 146 7.02 -7.94 8.42
CA ASP A 146 7.16 -6.81 7.47
C ASP A 146 6.30 -7.00 6.21
N VAL A 147 6.23 -8.21 5.67
CA VAL A 147 5.35 -8.55 4.55
C VAL A 147 3.89 -8.49 4.95
N LEU A 148 3.56 -8.97 6.16
CA LEU A 148 2.20 -8.90 6.70
C LEU A 148 1.74 -7.45 6.92
N LEU A 149 2.64 -6.55 7.31
CA LEU A 149 2.37 -5.12 7.40
C LEU A 149 1.95 -4.54 6.05
N ILE A 150 2.70 -4.84 4.98
CA ILE A 150 2.38 -4.35 3.63
C ILE A 150 1.05 -4.93 3.14
N TRP A 151 0.83 -6.23 3.33
CA TRP A 151 -0.42 -6.86 2.92
C TRP A 151 -1.63 -6.30 3.70
N HIS A 152 -1.50 -6.12 5.01
CA HIS A 152 -2.53 -5.50 5.86
C HIS A 152 -2.87 -4.08 5.38
N ALA A 153 -1.85 -3.23 5.21
CA ALA A 153 -2.04 -1.86 4.74
C ALA A 153 -2.70 -1.81 3.35
N TYR A 154 -2.36 -2.75 2.46
CA TYR A 154 -2.94 -2.84 1.14
C TYR A 154 -4.44 -3.20 1.18
N LEU A 155 -4.84 -4.09 2.08
CA LEU A 155 -6.25 -4.46 2.30
C LEU A 155 -7.10 -3.30 2.84
N LEU A 156 -6.50 -2.27 3.45
CA LEU A 156 -7.22 -1.07 3.92
C LEU A 156 -7.72 -0.19 2.76
N ASN A 157 -7.28 -0.43 1.53
CA ASN A 157 -7.86 0.17 0.33
C ASN A 157 -8.57 -0.90 -0.52
N PRO A 158 -9.78 -1.33 -0.13
CA PRO A 158 -10.43 -2.52 -0.67
C PRO A 158 -10.78 -2.40 -2.16
N ILE A 159 -11.11 -1.20 -2.64
CA ILE A 159 -11.43 -0.96 -4.05
C ILE A 159 -10.17 -1.13 -4.90
N GLN A 160 -9.07 -0.49 -4.51
CA GLN A 160 -7.80 -0.59 -5.23
C GLN A 160 -7.23 -2.01 -5.16
N TYR A 161 -7.29 -2.64 -3.99
CA TYR A 161 -6.86 -4.03 -3.81
C TYR A 161 -7.63 -4.95 -4.75
N HIS A 162 -8.97 -4.87 -4.76
CA HIS A 162 -9.79 -5.73 -5.60
C HIS A 162 -9.52 -5.48 -7.10
N GLU A 163 -9.37 -4.22 -7.51
CA GLU A 163 -9.02 -3.89 -8.90
C GLU A 163 -7.69 -4.52 -9.32
N ASP A 164 -6.65 -4.39 -8.49
CA ASP A 164 -5.33 -4.93 -8.78
C ASP A 164 -5.30 -6.46 -8.71
N VAL A 165 -6.09 -7.10 -7.84
CA VAL A 165 -6.29 -8.55 -7.86
C VAL A 165 -6.86 -8.98 -9.21
N VAL A 166 -7.89 -8.32 -9.71
CA VAL A 166 -8.51 -8.67 -11.00
C VAL A 166 -7.56 -8.38 -12.17
N ARG A 167 -6.85 -7.25 -12.15
CA ARG A 167 -6.05 -6.75 -13.28
C ARG A 167 -4.63 -7.31 -13.34
N MET A 168 -3.95 -7.37 -12.20
CA MET A 168 -2.49 -7.58 -12.12
C MET A 168 -2.11 -8.88 -11.42
N HIS A 169 -2.84 -9.24 -10.36
CA HIS A 169 -2.49 -10.37 -9.51
C HIS A 169 -3.69 -11.28 -9.21
N PRO A 170 -4.27 -11.97 -10.21
CA PRO A 170 -5.44 -12.84 -10.01
C PRO A 170 -5.18 -13.95 -8.98
N ILE A 171 -3.92 -14.29 -8.76
CA ILE A 171 -3.52 -15.26 -7.75
C ILE A 171 -3.86 -14.81 -6.32
N LEU A 172 -3.89 -13.50 -6.04
CA LEU A 172 -4.17 -12.98 -4.71
C LEU A 172 -5.61 -13.25 -4.27
N ASP A 173 -6.52 -13.47 -5.23
CA ASP A 173 -7.88 -13.95 -4.96
C ASP A 173 -7.88 -15.31 -4.24
N LYS A 174 -6.81 -16.10 -4.41
CA LYS A 174 -6.65 -17.40 -3.75
C LYS A 174 -6.27 -17.29 -2.28
N LEU A 175 -5.78 -16.14 -1.80
CA LEU A 175 -5.31 -16.01 -0.41
C LEU A 175 -6.43 -16.08 0.64
N SER A 176 -7.70 -16.09 0.22
CA SER A 176 -8.87 -16.01 1.10
C SER A 176 -8.80 -14.77 2.01
N GLU A 177 -9.39 -14.84 3.20
CA GLU A 177 -9.38 -13.76 4.19
C GLU A 177 -7.98 -13.58 4.80
N PHE A 178 -7.70 -12.36 5.26
CA PHE A 178 -6.50 -12.10 6.03
C PHE A 178 -6.48 -13.00 7.29
N PRO A 179 -5.46 -13.85 7.49
CA PRO A 179 -5.49 -14.91 8.49
C PRO A 179 -5.17 -14.39 9.89
N LEU A 180 -5.96 -13.41 10.36
CA LEU A 180 -5.74 -12.64 11.58
C LEU A 180 -5.45 -13.52 12.78
N TYR A 181 -6.28 -14.52 13.03
CA TYR A 181 -6.13 -15.43 14.16
C TYR A 181 -4.87 -16.29 14.12
N LYS A 182 -4.48 -16.76 12.92
CA LYS A 182 -3.25 -17.56 12.74
C LYS A 182 -2.01 -16.70 12.98
N ILE A 183 -2.07 -15.42 12.59
CA ILE A 183 -0.99 -14.46 12.80
C ILE A 183 -0.92 -14.06 14.27
N SER A 184 -2.04 -13.66 14.87
CA SER A 184 -2.08 -13.21 16.27
C SER A 184 -1.68 -14.30 17.25
N SER A 185 -1.96 -15.57 16.94
CA SER A 185 -1.51 -16.70 17.78
C SER A 185 0.01 -16.92 17.76
N GLN A 186 0.72 -16.30 16.81
CA GLN A 186 2.18 -16.35 16.71
C GLN A 186 2.82 -15.08 17.28
N ILE A 187 2.06 -14.13 17.82
CA ILE A 187 2.61 -12.92 18.43
C ILE A 187 2.67 -13.13 19.93
N ASP A 188 3.86 -12.97 20.50
CA ASP A 188 4.05 -13.01 21.94
C ASP A 188 3.39 -11.79 22.61
N LEU A 189 2.62 -12.01 23.68
CA LEU A 189 1.80 -10.97 24.29
C LEU A 189 2.61 -9.91 25.05
N GLU A 190 3.79 -10.29 25.55
CA GLU A 190 4.63 -9.40 26.36
C GLU A 190 5.62 -8.63 25.50
N THR A 191 6.30 -9.36 24.61
CA THR A 191 7.33 -8.80 23.74
C THR A 191 6.75 -8.26 22.44
N LEU A 192 5.53 -8.60 22.02
CA LEU A 192 4.94 -8.22 20.73
C LEU A 192 5.73 -8.72 19.51
N GLU A 193 6.64 -9.68 19.71
CA GLU A 193 7.41 -10.30 18.65
C GLU A 193 6.62 -11.44 18.00
N MET A 194 6.74 -11.55 16.68
CA MET A 194 6.26 -12.73 15.97
C MET A 194 7.24 -13.88 16.19
N LEU A 195 6.72 -15.02 16.64
CA LEU A 195 7.40 -16.27 16.87
C LEU A 195 7.02 -17.27 15.76
N PRO A 196 7.71 -17.24 14.61
CA PRO A 196 7.45 -18.20 13.54
C PRO A 196 7.91 -19.61 13.94
N THR A 197 7.29 -20.62 13.33
CA THR A 197 7.76 -22.00 13.40
C THR A 197 9.01 -22.20 12.54
N GLU A 198 9.80 -23.22 12.88
CA GLU A 198 10.99 -23.58 12.10
C GLU A 198 10.64 -23.99 10.66
N GLU A 199 9.45 -24.56 10.46
CA GLU A 199 8.92 -24.87 9.12
C GLU A 199 8.70 -23.62 8.28
N GLN A 200 8.12 -22.55 8.83
CA GLN A 200 7.94 -21.27 8.14
C GLN A 200 9.29 -20.66 7.73
N PHE A 201 10.27 -20.69 8.64
CA PHE A 201 11.62 -20.18 8.35
C PHE A 201 12.25 -20.90 7.16
N HIS A 202 12.28 -22.24 7.20
CA HIS A 202 12.86 -23.06 6.14
C HIS A 202 12.05 -22.97 4.85
N TYR A 203 10.72 -22.92 4.93
CA TYR A 203 9.87 -22.81 3.76
C TYR A 203 10.13 -21.48 3.04
N TRP A 204 10.15 -20.36 3.76
CA TRP A 204 10.49 -19.05 3.21
C TRP A 204 11.86 -19.09 2.55
N GLN A 205 12.90 -19.46 3.30
CA GLN A 205 14.28 -19.44 2.81
C GLN A 205 14.47 -20.32 1.57
N ARG A 206 13.87 -21.51 1.54
CA ARG A 206 13.94 -22.43 0.40
C ARG A 206 13.23 -21.87 -0.84
N THR A 207 12.12 -21.16 -0.65
CA THR A 207 11.22 -20.76 -1.74
C THR A 207 11.58 -19.39 -2.31
N THR A 208 11.92 -18.44 -1.44
CA THR A 208 12.26 -17.06 -1.81
C THR A 208 13.76 -16.87 -2.02
N GLY A 209 14.59 -17.68 -1.36
CA GLY A 209 16.04 -17.49 -1.27
C GLY A 209 16.46 -16.37 -0.32
N ASP A 210 15.51 -15.74 0.38
CA ASP A 210 15.73 -14.61 1.28
C ASP A 210 15.64 -15.06 2.75
N CYS A 211 16.19 -14.26 3.67
CA CYS A 211 16.11 -14.52 5.11
C CYS A 211 14.70 -14.23 5.63
N PHE A 212 14.16 -15.06 6.53
CA PHE A 212 12.88 -14.77 7.21
C PHE A 212 13.01 -13.58 8.15
N GLY A 213 14.20 -13.33 8.70
CA GLY A 213 14.47 -12.23 9.62
C GLY A 213 14.12 -10.86 9.06
N LEU A 214 13.77 -9.93 9.96
CA LEU A 214 13.35 -8.59 9.60
C LEU A 214 14.52 -7.77 9.03
N PRO A 215 14.33 -7.05 7.90
CA PRO A 215 15.38 -6.26 7.27
C PRO A 215 15.61 -4.91 7.99
N LEU A 216 15.89 -4.95 9.30
CA LEU A 216 16.05 -3.74 10.14
C LEU A 216 17.32 -2.95 9.77
N ASN A 217 18.41 -3.64 9.48
CA ASN A 217 19.68 -3.03 9.08
C ASN A 217 19.83 -3.07 7.56
N THR A 218 20.38 -2.00 6.97
CA THR A 218 20.69 -1.94 5.54
C THR A 218 22.21 -1.90 5.34
N THR A 219 22.72 -2.81 4.53
CA THR A 219 24.13 -2.90 4.15
C THR A 219 24.27 -2.51 2.67
N PRO A 220 24.78 -1.32 2.33
CA PRO A 220 24.73 -0.77 0.96
C PRO A 220 25.25 -1.70 -0.14
N ASP A 221 26.33 -2.44 0.14
CA ASP A 221 26.97 -3.30 -0.85
C ASP A 221 26.37 -4.72 -0.93
N ALA A 222 25.59 -5.13 0.08
CA ALA A 222 24.98 -6.46 0.15
C ALA A 222 23.48 -6.40 -0.16
N ASP A 223 22.80 -5.36 0.30
CA ASP A 223 21.40 -5.12 0.06
C ASP A 223 21.25 -4.26 -1.20
N THR A 224 20.89 -4.92 -2.29
CA THR A 224 20.65 -4.27 -3.59
C THR A 224 19.29 -4.68 -4.15
N ILE A 225 18.76 -3.85 -5.03
CA ILE A 225 17.54 -4.13 -5.78
C ILE A 225 17.84 -4.10 -7.28
N LYS A 226 17.26 -5.06 -7.99
CA LYS A 226 17.36 -5.15 -9.45
C LYS A 226 16.26 -4.33 -10.08
N THR A 227 16.63 -3.27 -10.80
CA THR A 227 15.68 -2.40 -11.49
C THR A 227 16.02 -2.27 -12.98
N PRO A 228 15.04 -2.45 -13.89
CA PRO A 228 15.26 -2.23 -15.31
C PRO A 228 15.44 -0.74 -15.60
N CYS A 229 16.46 -0.39 -16.38
CA CYS A 229 16.67 0.99 -16.77
C CYS A 229 15.50 1.52 -17.61
N PRO A 230 14.97 2.70 -17.29
CA PRO A 230 13.87 3.30 -18.04
C PRO A 230 14.15 3.50 -19.54
N SER A 231 15.41 3.78 -19.91
CA SER A 231 15.79 4.13 -21.28
C SER A 231 16.08 2.90 -22.16
N CYS A 232 16.84 1.92 -21.66
CA CYS A 232 17.30 0.79 -22.49
C CYS A 232 16.85 -0.59 -21.97
N ASN A 233 16.05 -0.64 -20.91
CA ASN A 233 15.54 -1.85 -20.27
C ASN A 233 16.62 -2.81 -19.70
N HIS A 234 17.90 -2.46 -19.76
CA HIS A 234 18.95 -3.25 -19.13
C HIS A 234 18.79 -3.23 -17.60
N THR A 235 18.78 -4.41 -16.99
CA THR A 235 18.68 -4.62 -15.54
C THR A 235 19.92 -4.09 -14.84
N ASN A 236 19.73 -3.22 -13.85
CA ASN A 236 20.81 -2.67 -13.03
C ASN A 236 20.58 -3.10 -11.60
N GLU A 237 21.68 -3.31 -10.90
CA GLU A 237 21.69 -3.55 -9.46
C GLU A 237 21.99 -2.21 -8.80
N ILE A 238 21.04 -1.71 -8.00
CA ILE A 238 21.17 -0.44 -7.29
C ILE A 238 21.11 -0.67 -5.78
N THR A 239 21.79 0.18 -5.03
CA THR A 239 21.78 0.15 -3.58
C THR A 239 20.53 0.84 -3.04
N TRP A 240 20.03 0.37 -1.89
CA TRP A 240 18.90 0.99 -1.22
C TRP A 240 19.21 2.38 -0.64
N VAL A 241 20.47 2.59 -0.26
CA VAL A 241 20.99 3.86 0.23
C VAL A 241 22.13 4.28 -0.70
N SER A 242 22.05 5.51 -1.20
CA SER A 242 23.05 6.12 -2.07
C SER A 242 23.71 7.29 -1.35
N ALA A 243 24.96 7.60 -1.71
CA ALA A 243 25.61 8.81 -1.26
C ALA A 243 24.85 10.05 -1.81
N PRO A 244 24.91 11.20 -1.12
CA PRO A 244 24.16 12.40 -1.51
C PRO A 244 24.47 12.88 -2.94
N ASP A 245 25.69 12.64 -3.42
CA ASP A 245 26.20 13.03 -4.75
C ASP A 245 25.91 12.00 -5.86
N SER A 246 25.62 10.75 -5.50
CA SER A 246 25.20 9.69 -6.43
C SER A 246 23.67 9.59 -6.58
N SER A 247 22.92 10.44 -5.88
CA SER A 247 21.47 10.39 -5.80
C SER A 247 20.82 10.56 -7.17
N GLY A 248 20.15 9.50 -7.62
CA GLY A 248 19.13 9.58 -8.65
C GLY A 248 19.60 9.54 -10.09
N LYS A 249 20.81 9.06 -10.44
CA LYS A 249 21.18 8.84 -11.86
C LYS A 249 21.50 7.38 -12.18
N LEU A 250 20.62 6.70 -12.94
CA LEU A 250 20.98 5.46 -13.62
C LEU A 250 21.51 5.79 -15.02
N ARG A 251 22.81 5.56 -15.25
CA ARG A 251 23.49 5.88 -16.54
C ARG A 251 23.22 7.31 -17.02
N GLY A 252 23.29 8.28 -16.10
CA GLY A 252 23.12 9.71 -16.42
C GLY A 252 21.68 10.22 -16.48
N PHE A 253 20.66 9.34 -16.39
CA PHE A 253 19.25 9.75 -16.37
C PHE A 253 18.77 10.06 -14.95
N PRO A 254 18.26 11.26 -14.67
CA PRO A 254 17.63 11.55 -13.40
C PRO A 254 16.39 10.66 -13.21
N ILE A 255 16.38 9.87 -12.14
CA ILE A 255 15.24 9.09 -11.70
C ILE A 255 14.48 9.96 -10.72
N THR A 256 13.40 10.54 -11.19
CA THR A 256 12.42 11.19 -10.33
C THR A 256 11.19 10.30 -10.16
N TRP A 257 10.41 10.57 -9.12
CA TRP A 257 9.14 9.88 -8.90
C TRP A 257 8.21 10.04 -10.11
N GLU A 258 8.13 11.24 -10.67
CA GLU A 258 7.32 11.57 -11.84
C GLU A 258 7.76 10.74 -13.04
N ALA A 259 9.07 10.63 -13.29
CA ALA A 259 9.60 9.85 -14.41
C ALA A 259 9.22 8.37 -14.30
N LEU A 260 9.26 7.79 -13.10
CA LEU A 260 8.86 6.40 -12.86
C LEU A 260 7.34 6.21 -13.02
N CYS A 261 6.54 7.13 -12.48
CA CYS A 261 5.09 7.11 -12.65
C CYS A 261 4.67 7.23 -14.12
N THR A 262 5.27 8.16 -14.87
CA THR A 262 5.01 8.32 -16.31
C THR A 262 5.42 7.07 -17.08
N LYS A 263 6.55 6.44 -16.72
CA LYS A 263 6.95 5.18 -17.35
C LYS A 263 5.96 4.06 -17.08
N ARG A 264 5.53 3.87 -15.82
CA ARG A 264 4.54 2.85 -15.46
C ARG A 264 3.22 3.07 -16.19
N PHE A 265 2.76 4.33 -16.27
CA PHE A 265 1.59 4.68 -17.06
C PHE A 265 1.77 4.35 -18.55
N ALA A 266 2.94 4.67 -19.12
CA ALA A 266 3.25 4.34 -20.50
C ALA A 266 3.27 2.83 -20.77
N GLU A 267 3.82 2.04 -19.86
CA GLU A 267 3.81 0.58 -19.90
C GLU A 267 2.36 0.03 -19.84
N ASP A 268 1.52 0.56 -18.95
CA ASP A 268 0.10 0.19 -18.83
C ASP A 268 -0.69 0.55 -20.10
N VAL A 269 -0.42 1.73 -20.72
CA VAL A 269 -1.03 2.14 -22.00
C VAL A 269 -0.66 1.17 -23.12
N VAL A 270 0.63 0.84 -23.25
CA VAL A 270 1.11 -0.10 -24.28
C VAL A 270 0.56 -1.51 -24.05
N LEU A 271 0.41 -1.94 -22.80
CA LEU A 271 -0.24 -3.20 -22.46
C LEU A 271 -1.70 -3.23 -22.93
N CYS A 272 -2.46 -2.17 -22.65
CA CYS A 272 -3.87 -2.06 -23.05
C CYS A 272 -4.04 -1.96 -24.58
N LEU A 273 -3.11 -1.31 -25.29
CA LEU A 273 -3.11 -1.27 -26.76
C LEU A 273 -2.88 -2.66 -27.38
N LYS A 274 -2.11 -3.53 -26.71
CA LYS A 274 -1.81 -4.89 -27.18
C LYS A 274 -2.87 -5.92 -26.79
N ASN A 275 -3.56 -5.69 -25.67
CA ASN A 275 -4.57 -6.60 -25.15
C ASN A 275 -5.89 -5.85 -24.99
N SER A 276 -6.81 -6.03 -25.94
CA SER A 276 -8.13 -5.37 -25.95
C SER A 276 -9.04 -5.73 -24.78
N GLY A 277 -8.68 -6.74 -23.98
CA GLY A 277 -9.36 -7.09 -22.73
C GLY A 277 -8.77 -6.44 -21.47
N ALA A 278 -7.61 -5.78 -21.57
CA ALA A 278 -6.97 -5.11 -20.44
C ALA A 278 -7.54 -3.70 -20.23
N THR A 279 -7.54 -3.26 -18.97
CA THR A 279 -8.02 -1.95 -18.54
C THR A 279 -6.93 -1.18 -17.81
N LEU A 280 -6.92 0.14 -17.93
CA LEU A 280 -6.02 1.00 -17.14
C LEU A 280 -6.40 0.99 -15.65
N ALA A 281 -5.42 1.18 -14.77
CA ALA A 281 -5.66 1.29 -13.34
C ALA A 281 -6.65 2.43 -13.02
N GLY A 282 -7.56 2.18 -12.09
CA GLY A 282 -8.60 3.13 -11.64
C GLY A 282 -9.82 3.22 -12.57
N THR A 283 -9.90 2.38 -13.60
CA THR A 283 -11.01 2.43 -14.57
C THR A 283 -12.00 1.28 -14.41
N LEU A 284 -11.57 0.16 -13.82
CA LEU A 284 -12.33 -1.09 -13.82
C LEU A 284 -13.46 -1.08 -12.79
N MET A 285 -13.29 -0.40 -11.66
CA MET A 285 -14.24 -0.52 -10.54
C MET A 285 -15.47 0.39 -10.72
N SER A 286 -16.63 -0.16 -10.42
CA SER A 286 -17.87 0.61 -10.28
C SER A 286 -17.89 1.40 -8.95
N SER A 287 -18.83 2.32 -8.80
CA SER A 287 -19.08 3.00 -7.51
C SER A 287 -19.57 2.05 -6.41
N SER A 288 -20.03 0.85 -6.76
CA SER A 288 -20.40 -0.21 -5.82
C SER A 288 -19.24 -1.14 -5.46
N GLY A 289 -18.03 -0.90 -5.99
CA GLY A 289 -16.86 -1.75 -5.74
C GLY A 289 -16.89 -3.10 -6.47
N SER A 290 -17.71 -3.24 -7.51
CA SER A 290 -17.73 -4.44 -8.37
C SER A 290 -17.00 -4.17 -9.69
N PRO A 291 -16.35 -5.16 -10.31
CA PRO A 291 -15.72 -4.99 -11.61
C PRO A 291 -16.77 -4.65 -12.69
N ASP A 292 -16.59 -3.52 -13.37
CA ASP A 292 -17.38 -3.07 -14.51
C ASP A 292 -16.49 -3.03 -15.75
N THR A 293 -16.44 -4.17 -16.43
CA THR A 293 -15.57 -4.36 -17.60
C THR A 293 -15.96 -3.47 -18.78
N GLU A 294 -17.24 -3.13 -18.93
CA GLU A 294 -17.72 -2.27 -20.01
C GLU A 294 -17.30 -0.82 -19.78
N LYS A 295 -17.52 -0.31 -18.57
CA LYS A 295 -17.02 1.02 -18.17
C LYS A 295 -15.49 1.09 -18.28
N GLY A 296 -14.79 0.08 -17.75
CA GLY A 296 -13.33 0.00 -17.77
C GLY A 296 -12.79 0.03 -19.20
N ARG A 297 -13.38 -0.76 -20.11
CA ARG A 297 -13.03 -0.75 -21.53
C ARG A 297 -13.29 0.61 -22.17
N ARG A 298 -14.49 1.18 -21.99
CA ARG A 298 -14.85 2.48 -22.57
C ARG A 298 -13.91 3.61 -22.11
N LEU A 299 -13.60 3.69 -20.82
CA LEU A 299 -12.68 4.69 -20.29
C LEU A 299 -11.25 4.46 -20.80
N THR A 300 -10.82 3.20 -20.85
CA THR A 300 -9.51 2.84 -21.42
C THR A 300 -9.44 3.24 -22.88
N GLU A 301 -10.42 2.91 -23.71
CA GLU A 301 -10.50 3.29 -25.13
C GLU A 301 -10.49 4.80 -25.34
N LEU A 302 -11.19 5.57 -24.50
CA LEU A 302 -11.15 7.05 -24.54
C LEU A 302 -9.74 7.58 -24.28
N ILE A 303 -9.02 7.02 -23.31
CA ILE A 303 -7.63 7.41 -23.00
C ILE A 303 -6.70 6.96 -24.12
N LEU A 304 -6.84 5.72 -24.61
CA LEU A 304 -6.03 5.19 -25.71
C LEU A 304 -6.25 5.95 -27.01
N GLY A 305 -7.46 6.46 -27.25
CA GLY A 305 -7.80 7.31 -28.40
C GLY A 305 -7.02 8.63 -28.44
N ALA A 306 -6.47 9.08 -27.31
CA ALA A 306 -5.57 10.23 -27.27
C ALA A 306 -4.16 9.93 -27.81
N PHE A 307 -3.84 8.66 -28.08
CA PHE A 307 -2.51 8.19 -28.50
C PHE A 307 -2.57 7.38 -29.83
N PRO A 308 -3.05 7.98 -30.94
CA PRO A 308 -3.22 7.26 -32.19
C PRO A 308 -1.88 6.76 -32.75
N GLY A 309 -1.82 5.49 -33.15
CA GLY A 309 -0.66 4.90 -33.82
C GLY A 309 0.50 4.47 -32.91
N VAL A 310 0.38 4.67 -31.59
CA VAL A 310 1.36 4.19 -30.61
C VAL A 310 1.30 2.66 -30.49
N LYS A 311 2.45 1.97 -30.55
CA LYS A 311 2.57 0.51 -30.34
C LYS A 311 3.66 0.15 -29.33
N SER A 312 4.47 1.12 -28.93
CA SER A 312 5.59 0.96 -28.01
C SER A 312 5.73 2.16 -27.07
N VAL A 313 6.42 1.96 -25.95
CA VAL A 313 6.72 3.03 -24.98
C VAL A 313 7.55 4.14 -25.63
N THR A 314 8.43 3.78 -26.56
CA THR A 314 9.27 4.74 -27.32
C THR A 314 8.43 5.63 -28.24
N GLU A 315 7.44 5.07 -28.93
CA GLU A 315 6.52 5.85 -29.77
C GLU A 315 5.61 6.75 -28.91
N LEU A 316 5.18 6.26 -27.75
CA LEU A 316 4.44 7.08 -26.79
C LEU A 316 5.30 8.24 -26.27
N ALA A 317 6.56 8.00 -25.96
CA ALA A 317 7.50 9.04 -25.55
C ALA A 317 7.70 10.09 -26.66
N ASN A 318 7.80 9.68 -27.92
CA ASN A 318 7.87 10.60 -29.06
C ASN A 318 6.61 11.46 -29.23
N HIS A 319 5.44 10.95 -28.82
CA HIS A 319 4.19 11.70 -28.81
C HIS A 319 4.20 12.86 -27.80
N PHE A 320 5.03 12.77 -26.75
CA PHE A 320 5.21 13.84 -25.75
C PHE A 320 6.48 14.68 -25.98
N GLY A 321 7.50 14.14 -26.64
CA GLY A 321 8.78 14.79 -26.94
C GLY A 321 8.76 15.75 -28.14
N GLY A 322 7.58 16.09 -28.67
CA GLY A 322 7.38 17.02 -29.78
C GLY A 322 7.03 18.46 -29.36
N ALA A 323 7.32 18.84 -28.11
CA ALA A 323 7.18 20.22 -27.60
C ALA A 323 8.53 20.78 -27.17
#